data_AF-A0A9Q7SEM9-F1
#
_entry.id   AF-A0A9Q7SEM9-F1
#
_cell.length_a   1.000
_cell.length_b   1.000
_cell.length_c   1.000
_cell.angle_alpha   90.00
_cell.angle_beta   90.00
_cell.angle_gamma   90.00
#
_symmetry.space_group_name_H-M   'P 1'
#
loop_
_entity.id
_entity.type
_entity.pdbx_description
1 polymer ?
#
loop_
_entity_poly.entity_id
_entity_poly.type
_entity_poly.pdbx_seq_one_letter_code
_entity_poly.pdbx_strand_id
1 'polypeptide(L)'
;MSDTPTPNNMPGANAGEPAKAPASATPAAQTPPWGADPGNYDPDKAATLISNLRDSEKTQKAEIESLKAQLATAKPLLDAAEQQRQREQGEAATLREQMGTLQAQLDAAQTAAKTNLGSALQAKAEALGASRPDGAFVNPSTAARLIDLTECLTDSGQINEAAIASKLDALAQSDPYLIASATPGARKPNPAQGQGNGAVSAADVQQHAEKSGDVKGALRAAAQQLIEARQSPTY
;
A
#
# COMPACT_ATOMS: atom_id res chain seq x y z
N MET A 1 24.12 -17.02 3.93
CA MET A 1 24.58 -17.30 2.54
C MET A 1 23.90 -16.24 1.70
N SER A 2 24.69 -15.31 1.17
CA SER A 2 24.21 -14.04 0.64
C SER A 2 24.06 -14.16 -0.88
N ASP A 3 22.84 -14.32 -1.37
CA ASP A 3 22.54 -14.31 -2.80
C ASP A 3 22.38 -12.87 -3.29
N THR A 4 23.40 -12.38 -4.01
CA THR A 4 23.31 -11.16 -4.84
C THR A 4 22.69 -11.50 -6.19
N PRO A 5 21.75 -10.69 -6.71
CA PRO A 5 21.11 -10.96 -8.00
C PRO A 5 22.05 -10.64 -9.17
N THR A 6 22.08 -11.56 -10.14
CA THR A 6 22.75 -11.44 -11.43
C THR A 6 22.19 -10.25 -12.23
N PRO A 7 23.03 -9.33 -12.75
CA PRO A 7 22.54 -8.26 -13.61
C PRO A 7 22.16 -8.82 -15.00
N ASN A 8 20.95 -8.47 -15.41
CA ASN A 8 20.32 -8.81 -16.67
C ASN A 8 21.10 -8.19 -17.84
N ASN A 9 21.54 -9.02 -18.78
CA ASN A 9 22.18 -8.61 -20.04
C ASN A 9 21.18 -7.81 -20.89
N MET A 10 21.34 -6.49 -20.98
CA MET A 10 20.74 -5.70 -22.06
C MET A 10 21.64 -5.77 -23.30
N PRO A 11 21.11 -6.14 -24.48
CA PRO A 11 21.85 -6.01 -25.74
C PRO A 11 21.78 -4.54 -26.20
N GLY A 12 22.92 -3.85 -26.24
CA GLY A 12 23.00 -2.57 -26.98
C GLY A 12 23.94 -1.49 -26.45
N ALA A 13 24.61 -1.67 -25.32
CA ALA A 13 25.63 -0.70 -24.88
C ALA A 13 27.00 -1.08 -25.45
N ASN A 14 27.18 -0.91 -26.75
CA ASN A 14 28.52 -0.85 -27.32
C ASN A 14 29.12 0.48 -26.82
N ALA A 15 29.93 0.40 -25.77
CA ALA A 15 30.78 1.50 -25.33
C ALA A 15 31.81 1.75 -26.43
N GLY A 16 31.39 2.50 -27.45
CA GLY A 16 32.28 3.02 -28.47
C GLY A 16 33.34 3.85 -27.77
N GLU A 17 34.61 3.48 -27.97
CA GLU A 17 35.75 4.32 -27.66
C GLU A 17 35.47 5.77 -28.08
N PRO A 18 35.93 6.76 -27.30
CA PRO A 18 35.79 8.16 -27.71
C PRO A 18 36.40 8.29 -29.10
N ALA A 19 35.58 8.66 -30.08
CA ALA A 19 36.02 8.91 -31.44
C ALA A 19 37.19 9.89 -31.37
N LYS A 20 38.39 9.37 -31.65
CA LYS A 20 39.62 10.15 -31.70
C LYS A 20 39.36 11.28 -32.68
N ALA A 21 39.29 12.52 -32.17
CA ALA A 21 39.12 13.69 -33.01
C ALA A 21 40.14 13.59 -34.16
N PRO A 22 39.74 13.80 -35.43
CA PRO A 22 40.70 13.77 -36.52
C PRO A 22 41.77 14.80 -36.16
N ALA A 23 43.02 14.33 -36.05
CA ALA A 23 44.15 15.19 -35.81
C ALA A 23 44.11 16.29 -36.87
N SER A 24 43.98 17.54 -36.42
CA SER A 24 44.10 18.70 -37.29
C SER A 24 45.51 18.65 -37.87
N ALA A 25 45.64 18.09 -39.07
CA ALA A 25 46.88 18.16 -39.82
C ALA A 25 47.10 19.64 -40.12
N THR A 26 48.04 20.27 -39.40
CA THR A 26 48.56 21.57 -39.77
C THR A 26 48.97 21.48 -41.24
N PRO A 27 48.38 22.27 -42.15
CA PRO A 27 48.80 22.24 -43.54
C PRO A 27 50.28 22.58 -43.58
N ALA A 28 51.12 21.61 -43.95
CA ALA A 28 52.52 21.88 -44.23
C ALA A 28 52.55 23.00 -45.26
N ALA A 29 53.27 24.09 -44.97
CA ALA A 29 53.39 25.20 -45.91
C ALA A 29 53.89 24.65 -47.24
N GLN A 30 53.02 24.64 -48.26
CA GLN A 30 53.37 24.13 -49.58
C GLN A 30 54.47 25.03 -50.12
N THR A 31 55.69 24.50 -50.17
CA THR A 31 56.81 25.19 -50.81
C THR A 31 56.49 25.27 -52.31
N PRO A 32 56.59 26.45 -52.92
CA PRO A 32 56.28 26.60 -54.32
C PRO A 32 57.22 25.72 -55.17
N PRO A 33 56.78 25.23 -56.33
CA PRO A 33 57.52 24.26 -57.13
C PRO A 33 58.87 24.76 -57.67
N TRP A 34 59.17 26.07 -57.56
CA TRP A 34 60.46 26.67 -57.91
C TRP A 34 61.43 26.83 -56.72
N GLY A 35 61.03 26.48 -55.49
CA GLY A 35 61.90 26.58 -54.31
C GLY A 35 62.36 28.01 -53.98
N ALA A 36 63.54 28.14 -53.38
CA ALA A 36 64.12 29.43 -52.96
C ALA A 36 65.04 30.07 -54.03
N ASP A 37 65.26 29.41 -55.16
CA ASP A 37 66.22 29.84 -56.19
C ASP A 37 65.51 30.66 -57.29
N PRO A 38 65.82 31.97 -57.47
CA PRO A 38 65.16 32.83 -58.44
C PRO A 38 65.32 32.38 -59.90
N GLY A 39 66.37 31.59 -60.22
CA GLY A 39 66.63 31.11 -61.57
C GLY A 39 65.67 30.01 -62.06
N ASN A 40 64.91 29.37 -61.14
CA ASN A 40 63.94 28.33 -61.45
C ASN A 40 62.49 28.83 -61.49
N TYR A 41 62.27 30.15 -61.39
CA TYR A 41 60.95 30.74 -61.45
C TYR A 41 60.35 30.63 -62.85
N ASP A 42 59.17 30.02 -62.94
CA ASP A 42 58.42 29.83 -64.17
C ASP A 42 57.03 30.49 -64.00
N PRO A 43 56.75 31.60 -64.72
CA PRO A 43 55.53 32.38 -64.54
C PRO A 43 54.26 31.58 -64.88
N ASP A 44 54.32 30.65 -65.84
CA ASP A 44 53.16 29.86 -66.27
C ASP A 44 52.80 28.80 -65.21
N LYS A 45 53.82 28.18 -64.59
CA LYS A 45 53.62 27.26 -63.46
C LYS A 45 53.11 27.98 -62.21
N ALA A 46 53.60 29.19 -61.94
CA ALA A 46 53.10 30.02 -60.85
C ALA A 46 51.62 30.40 -61.05
N ALA A 47 51.24 30.82 -62.26
CA ALA A 47 49.85 31.13 -62.59
C ALA A 47 48.92 29.92 -62.44
N THR A 48 49.36 28.74 -62.89
CA THR A 48 48.61 27.48 -62.77
C THR A 48 48.42 27.08 -61.31
N LEU A 49 49.47 27.17 -60.49
CA LEU A 49 49.39 26.88 -59.04
C LEU A 49 48.41 27.82 -58.33
N ILE A 50 48.48 29.12 -58.63
CA ILE A 50 47.57 30.12 -58.05
C ILE A 50 46.11 29.83 -58.45
N SER A 51 45.86 29.41 -59.70
CA SER A 51 44.53 29.01 -60.14
C SER A 51 44.03 27.79 -59.37
N ASN A 52 44.84 26.74 -59.28
CA ASN A 52 44.50 25.51 -58.56
C ASN A 52 44.23 25.77 -57.06
N LEU A 53 45.03 26.61 -56.42
CA LEU A 53 44.82 27.01 -55.03
C LEU A 53 43.51 27.79 -54.85
N ARG A 54 43.18 28.68 -55.78
CA ARG A 54 41.91 29.44 -55.75
C ARG A 54 40.70 28.52 -55.94
N ASP A 55 40.80 27.55 -56.84
CA ASP A 55 39.74 26.56 -57.07
C ASP A 55 39.56 25.64 -55.85
N SER A 56 40.67 25.23 -55.23
CA SER A 56 40.66 24.49 -53.96
C SER A 56 40.02 25.30 -52.83
N GLU A 57 40.40 26.57 -52.66
CA GLU A 57 39.84 27.45 -51.63
C GLU A 57 38.33 27.65 -51.83
N LYS A 58 37.89 27.82 -53.08
CA LYS A 58 36.47 27.94 -53.42
C LYS A 58 35.69 26.67 -53.06
N THR A 59 36.28 25.51 -53.32
CA THR A 59 35.67 24.20 -53.01
C THR A 59 35.56 24.00 -51.50
N GLN A 60 36.63 24.27 -50.76
CA GLN A 60 36.64 24.18 -49.29
C GLN A 60 35.62 25.14 -48.66
N LYS A 61 35.51 26.37 -49.17
CA LYS A 61 34.48 27.32 -48.69
C LYS A 61 33.06 26.79 -48.91
N ALA A 62 32.79 26.20 -50.08
CA ALA A 62 31.48 25.61 -50.36
C ALA A 62 31.17 24.42 -49.43
N GLU A 63 32.16 23.57 -49.15
CA GLU A 63 32.01 22.44 -48.22
C GLU A 63 31.76 22.92 -46.77
N ILE A 64 32.51 23.93 -46.31
CA ILE A 64 32.30 24.54 -44.98
C ILE A 64 30.89 25.10 -44.85
N GLU A 65 30.38 25.81 -45.87
CA GLU A 65 29.01 26.34 -45.85
C GLU A 65 27.96 25.22 -45.86
N SER A 66 28.19 24.13 -46.60
CA SER A 66 27.33 22.95 -46.57
C SER A 66 27.29 22.31 -45.17
N LEU A 67 28.45 22.13 -44.53
CA LEU A 67 28.55 21.56 -43.19
C LEU A 67 27.88 22.47 -42.14
N LYS A 68 28.04 23.79 -42.25
CA LYS A 68 27.32 24.73 -41.39
C LYS A 68 25.81 24.63 -41.55
N ALA A 69 25.31 24.52 -42.78
CA ALA A 69 23.88 24.37 -43.05
C ALA A 69 23.32 23.04 -42.48
N GLN A 70 24.08 21.96 -42.62
CA GLN A 70 23.75 20.66 -42.02
C GLN A 70 23.71 20.74 -40.49
N LEU A 71 24.71 21.37 -39.86
CA LEU A 71 24.75 21.55 -38.41
C LEU A 71 23.59 22.41 -37.91
N ALA A 72 23.27 23.50 -38.61
CA ALA A 72 22.14 24.37 -38.29
C ALA A 72 20.80 23.62 -38.35
N THR A 73 20.68 22.59 -39.18
CA THR A 73 19.49 21.73 -39.27
C THR A 73 19.50 20.62 -38.22
N ALA A 74 20.66 20.03 -37.93
CA ALA A 74 20.79 18.92 -36.97
C ALA A 74 20.62 19.36 -35.51
N LYS A 75 21.12 20.55 -35.16
CA LYS A 75 21.07 21.08 -33.78
C LYS A 75 19.63 21.15 -33.20
N PRO A 76 18.64 21.76 -33.86
CA PRO A 76 17.28 21.80 -33.31
C PRO A 76 16.63 20.42 -33.21
N LEU A 77 16.97 19.47 -34.09
CA LEU A 77 16.48 18.09 -33.99
C LEU A 77 17.03 17.38 -32.75
N LEU A 78 18.31 17.59 -32.44
CA LEU A 78 18.92 17.06 -31.23
C LEU A 78 18.29 17.67 -29.97
N ASP A 79 18.13 18.99 -29.93
CA ASP A 79 17.51 19.70 -28.80
C ASP A 79 16.05 19.23 -28.59
N ALA A 80 15.30 19.01 -29.67
CA ALA A 80 13.93 18.47 -29.60
C ALA A 80 13.90 17.03 -29.07
N ALA A 81 14.81 16.17 -29.54
CA ALA A 81 14.92 14.80 -29.08
C ALA A 81 15.31 14.72 -27.59
N GLU A 82 16.21 15.59 -27.12
CA GLU A 82 16.57 15.67 -25.70
C GLU A 82 15.40 16.13 -24.83
N GLN A 83 14.64 17.14 -25.27
CA GLN A 83 13.44 17.57 -24.56
C GLN A 83 12.39 16.47 -24.50
N GLN A 84 12.19 15.73 -25.60
CA GLN A 84 11.27 14.60 -25.62
C GLN A 84 11.73 13.51 -24.64
N ARG A 85 13.02 13.15 -24.65
CA ARG A 85 13.59 12.17 -23.72
C ARG A 85 13.39 12.57 -22.26
N GLN A 86 13.56 13.85 -21.92
CA GLN A 86 13.34 14.35 -20.57
C GLN A 86 11.88 14.23 -20.14
N ARG A 87 10.92 14.52 -21.03
CA ARG A 87 9.49 14.36 -20.77
C ARG A 87 9.12 12.90 -20.52
N GLU A 88 9.56 12.01 -21.42
CA GLU A 88 9.32 10.56 -21.30
C GLU A 88 9.92 9.99 -20.00
N GLN A 89 11.10 10.46 -19.60
CA GLN A 89 11.71 10.07 -18.32
C GLN A 89 10.87 10.53 -17.11
N GLY A 90 10.34 11.76 -17.14
CA GLY A 90 9.45 12.28 -16.10
C GLY A 90 8.12 11.54 -16.00
N GLU A 91 7.50 11.24 -17.13
CA GLU A 91 6.28 10.43 -17.20
C GLU A 91 6.51 9.01 -16.69
N ALA A 92 7.62 8.37 -17.09
CA ALA A 92 7.99 7.04 -16.61
C ALA A 92 8.28 7.02 -15.10
N ALA A 93 8.86 8.08 -14.54
CA ALA A 93 9.05 8.21 -13.09
C ALA A 93 7.70 8.30 -12.36
N THR A 94 6.81 9.16 -12.86
CA THR A 94 5.46 9.34 -12.31
C THR A 94 4.65 8.04 -12.37
N LEU A 95 4.72 7.32 -13.48
CA LEU A 95 4.01 6.05 -13.65
C LEU A 95 4.53 4.97 -12.70
N ARG A 96 5.85 4.92 -12.45
CA ARG A 96 6.43 4.00 -11.46
C ARG A 96 5.94 4.30 -10.04
N GLU A 97 5.85 5.57 -9.67
CA GLU A 97 5.34 5.98 -8.35
C GLU A 97 3.85 5.63 -8.19
N GLN A 98 3.04 5.86 -9.23
CA GLN A 98 1.64 5.47 -9.26
C GLN A 98 1.46 3.96 -9.12
N MET A 99 2.26 3.17 -9.85
CA MET A 99 2.25 1.71 -9.74
C MET A 99 2.62 1.23 -8.33
N GLY A 100 3.65 1.82 -7.71
CA GLY A 100 4.02 1.51 -6.33
C GLY A 100 2.90 1.83 -5.34
N THR A 101 2.23 2.97 -5.54
CA THR A 101 1.09 3.39 -4.71
C THR A 101 -0.10 2.44 -4.86
N LEU A 102 -0.45 2.06 -6.09
CA LEU A 102 -1.53 1.12 -6.35
C LEU A 102 -1.24 -0.27 -5.78
N GLN A 103 0.00 -0.74 -5.87
CA GLN A 103 0.42 -2.00 -5.26
C GLN A 103 0.25 -1.97 -3.73
N ALA A 104 0.71 -0.90 -3.08
CA ALA A 104 0.56 -0.74 -1.64
C ALA A 104 -0.93 -0.69 -1.21
N GLN A 105 -1.78 -0.03 -2.00
CA GLN A 105 -3.23 0.00 -1.76
C GLN A 105 -3.86 -1.40 -1.92
N LEU A 106 -3.44 -2.15 -2.93
CA LEU A 106 -3.92 -3.52 -3.16
C LEU A 106 -3.53 -4.44 -2.00
N ASP A 107 -2.28 -4.38 -1.54
CA ASP A 107 -1.79 -5.19 -0.43
C ASP A 107 -2.53 -4.86 0.88
N ALA A 108 -2.77 -3.56 1.12
CA ALA A 108 -3.56 -3.10 2.26
C ALA A 108 -5.01 -3.58 2.18
N ALA A 109 -5.64 -3.47 1.01
CA ALA A 109 -7.01 -3.93 0.78
C ALA A 109 -7.14 -5.45 0.97
N GLN A 110 -6.17 -6.22 0.47
CA GLN A 110 -6.15 -7.68 0.63
C GLN A 110 -5.98 -8.08 2.10
N THR A 111 -5.11 -7.39 2.84
CA THR A 111 -4.91 -7.62 4.27
C THR A 111 -6.16 -7.28 5.07
N ALA A 112 -6.79 -6.15 4.77
CA ALA A 112 -8.06 -5.74 5.39
C ALA A 112 -9.18 -6.75 5.08
N ALA A 113 -9.31 -7.20 3.83
CA ALA A 113 -10.30 -8.20 3.43
C ALA A 113 -10.11 -9.53 4.17
N LYS A 114 -8.87 -10.04 4.28
CA LYS A 114 -8.57 -11.27 5.04
C LYS A 114 -8.92 -11.11 6.52
N THR A 115 -8.58 -9.97 7.12
CA THR A 115 -8.87 -9.69 8.53
C THR A 115 -10.38 -9.62 8.78
N ASN A 116 -11.11 -8.91 7.92
CA ASN A 116 -12.57 -8.77 8.02
C ASN A 116 -13.28 -10.10 7.78
N LEU A 117 -12.80 -10.92 6.86
CA LEU A 117 -13.35 -12.25 6.61
C LEU A 117 -13.11 -13.18 7.81
N GLY A 118 -11.90 -13.15 8.40
CA GLY A 118 -11.60 -13.91 9.60
C GLY A 118 -12.47 -13.50 10.80
N SER A 119 -12.66 -12.20 11.02
CA SER A 119 -13.53 -11.71 12.09
C SER A 119 -15.01 -12.04 11.84
N ALA A 120 -15.47 -11.98 10.59
CA ALA A 120 -16.83 -12.38 10.22
C ALA A 120 -17.06 -13.88 10.41
N LEU A 121 -16.10 -14.74 10.02
CA LEU A 121 -16.14 -16.17 10.27
C LEU A 121 -16.23 -16.47 11.77
N GLN A 122 -15.40 -15.80 12.57
CA GLN A 122 -15.38 -15.99 14.01
C GLN A 122 -16.70 -15.53 14.65
N ALA A 123 -17.20 -14.35 14.30
CA ALA A 123 -18.49 -13.86 14.79
C ALA A 123 -19.65 -14.78 14.42
N LYS A 124 -19.62 -15.37 13.21
CA LYS A 124 -20.62 -16.36 12.78
C LYS A 124 -20.53 -17.66 13.56
N ALA A 125 -19.33 -18.17 13.80
CA ALA A 125 -19.11 -19.35 14.63
C ALA A 125 -19.56 -19.13 16.09
N GLU A 126 -19.30 -17.94 16.65
CA GLU A 126 -19.77 -17.56 17.98
C GLU A 126 -21.29 -17.48 18.04
N ALA A 127 -21.92 -16.84 17.05
CA ALA A 127 -23.37 -16.73 16.97
C ALA A 127 -24.04 -18.11 16.86
N LEU A 128 -23.51 -18.98 16.00
CA LEU A 128 -24.01 -20.36 15.85
C LEU A 128 -23.80 -21.15 17.14
N GLY A 129 -22.62 -21.06 17.76
CA GLY A 129 -22.31 -21.72 19.02
C GLY A 129 -23.20 -21.29 20.20
N ALA A 130 -23.65 -20.04 20.21
CA ALA A 130 -24.57 -19.50 21.20
C ALA A 130 -26.03 -19.93 20.97
N SER A 131 -26.42 -20.21 19.73
CA SER A 131 -27.80 -20.54 19.33
C SER A 131 -27.99 -22.00 18.90
N ARG A 132 -27.04 -22.89 19.24
CA ARG A 132 -27.10 -24.31 18.86
C ARG A 132 -28.39 -24.97 19.38
N PRO A 133 -29.05 -25.81 18.56
CA PRO A 133 -30.28 -26.51 18.94
C PRO A 133 -30.06 -27.53 20.05
N ASP A 134 -28.89 -28.18 20.11
CA ASP A 134 -28.56 -29.23 21.08
C ASP A 134 -27.95 -28.70 22.40
N GLY A 135 -28.02 -27.38 22.61
CA GLY A 135 -27.47 -26.70 23.77
C GLY A 135 -26.34 -25.73 23.40
N ALA A 136 -26.46 -24.50 23.90
CA ALA A 136 -25.45 -23.47 23.71
C ALA A 136 -24.14 -23.84 24.40
N PHE A 137 -23.00 -23.41 23.83
CA PHE A 137 -21.73 -23.49 24.55
C PHE A 137 -21.72 -22.55 25.76
N VAL A 138 -21.08 -22.96 26.86
CA VAL A 138 -20.86 -22.12 28.04
C VAL A 138 -20.09 -20.85 27.66
N ASN A 139 -19.09 -20.99 26.77
CA ASN A 139 -18.36 -19.89 26.19
C ASN A 139 -18.27 -20.05 24.65
N PRO A 140 -19.21 -19.46 23.89
CA PRO A 140 -19.24 -19.56 22.43
C PRO A 140 -17.97 -19.01 21.76
N SER A 141 -17.35 -17.98 22.33
CA SER A 141 -16.09 -17.41 21.83
C SER A 141 -14.91 -18.38 21.93
N THR A 142 -14.89 -19.20 22.98
CA THR A 142 -13.85 -20.24 23.14
C THR A 142 -14.13 -21.39 22.19
N ALA A 143 -15.38 -21.84 22.07
CA ALA A 143 -15.76 -22.88 21.11
C ALA A 143 -15.39 -22.49 19.66
N ALA A 144 -15.68 -21.25 19.26
CA ALA A 144 -15.33 -20.73 17.94
C ALA A 144 -13.81 -20.70 17.67
N ARG A 145 -12.97 -20.56 18.70
CA ARG A 145 -11.50 -20.61 18.59
C ARG A 145 -10.94 -22.03 18.53
N LEU A 146 -11.69 -23.02 19.02
CA LEU A 146 -11.27 -24.42 19.06
C LEU A 146 -11.55 -25.17 17.76
N ILE A 147 -12.43 -24.63 16.91
CA ILE A 147 -12.71 -25.20 15.59
C ILE A 147 -11.83 -24.59 14.50
N ASP A 148 -11.45 -25.41 13.53
CA ASP A 148 -10.74 -24.94 12.34
C ASP A 148 -11.71 -24.33 11.33
N LEU A 149 -11.68 -22.99 11.24
CA LEU A 149 -12.52 -22.18 10.36
C LEU A 149 -11.96 -22.03 8.93
N THR A 150 -10.77 -22.55 8.62
CA THR A 150 -10.13 -22.35 7.31
C THR A 150 -10.90 -22.99 6.16
N GLU A 151 -11.58 -24.11 6.42
CA GLU A 151 -12.41 -24.85 5.47
C GLU A 151 -13.90 -24.42 5.49
N CYS A 152 -14.24 -23.40 6.27
CA CYS A 152 -15.62 -22.93 6.44
C CYS A 152 -16.02 -21.87 5.39
N LEU A 153 -15.35 -21.87 4.24
CA LEU A 153 -15.65 -21.03 3.10
C LEU A 153 -16.13 -21.89 1.94
N THR A 154 -17.10 -21.38 1.19
CA THR A 154 -17.54 -21.95 -0.09
C THR A 154 -16.53 -21.63 -1.19
N ASP A 155 -16.63 -22.32 -2.34
CA ASP A 155 -15.80 -22.04 -3.52
C ASP A 155 -15.94 -20.59 -4.03
N SER A 156 -17.04 -19.92 -3.72
CA SER A 156 -17.28 -18.50 -4.03
C SER A 156 -16.76 -17.53 -2.96
N GLY A 157 -16.08 -18.03 -1.92
CA GLY A 157 -15.52 -17.24 -0.83
C GLY A 157 -16.55 -16.75 0.19
N GLN A 158 -17.78 -17.27 0.16
CA GLN A 158 -18.80 -16.97 1.16
C GLN A 158 -18.71 -17.91 2.36
N ILE A 159 -19.14 -17.44 3.53
CA ILE A 159 -19.16 -18.22 4.77
C ILE A 159 -20.12 -19.41 4.63
N ASN A 160 -19.61 -20.62 4.81
CA ASN A 160 -20.38 -21.85 4.82
C ASN A 160 -20.87 -22.14 6.25
N GLU A 161 -22.07 -21.66 6.57
CA GLU A 161 -22.66 -21.82 7.91
C GLU A 161 -22.88 -23.30 8.29
N ALA A 162 -23.19 -24.17 7.33
CA ALA A 162 -23.40 -25.60 7.57
C ALA A 162 -22.09 -26.30 7.97
N ALA A 163 -20.97 -25.94 7.34
CA ALA A 163 -19.66 -26.47 7.71
C ALA A 163 -19.26 -26.02 9.13
N ILE A 164 -19.51 -24.76 9.48
CA ILE A 164 -19.26 -24.24 10.84
C ILE A 164 -20.11 -25.00 11.86
N ALA A 165 -21.41 -25.17 11.60
CA ALA A 165 -22.31 -25.92 12.48
C ALA A 165 -21.83 -27.36 12.68
N SER A 166 -21.45 -28.06 11.61
CA SER A 166 -20.93 -29.42 11.69
C SER A 166 -19.66 -29.53 12.55
N LYS A 167 -18.71 -28.57 12.42
CA LYS A 167 -17.51 -28.55 13.27
C LYS A 167 -17.83 -28.24 14.73
N LEU A 168 -18.79 -27.36 14.99
CA LEU A 168 -19.29 -27.09 16.34
C LEU A 168 -19.99 -28.30 16.95
N ASP A 169 -20.72 -29.08 16.16
CA ASP A 169 -21.37 -30.32 16.63
C ASP A 169 -20.33 -31.39 16.95
N ALA A 170 -19.28 -31.54 16.12
CA ALA A 170 -18.16 -32.41 16.42
C ALA A 170 -17.45 -32.00 17.72
N LEU A 171 -17.23 -30.70 17.94
CA LEU A 171 -16.65 -30.18 19.19
C LEU A 171 -17.54 -30.48 20.41
N ALA A 172 -18.85 -30.37 20.26
CA ALA A 172 -19.79 -30.69 21.33
C ALA A 172 -19.79 -32.19 21.70
N GLN A 173 -19.57 -33.05 20.71
CA GLN A 173 -19.45 -34.50 20.91
C GLN A 173 -18.11 -34.89 21.54
N SER A 174 -17.00 -34.25 21.13
CA SER A 174 -15.69 -34.51 21.72
C SER A 174 -15.59 -33.96 23.14
N ASP A 175 -16.15 -32.77 23.38
CA ASP A 175 -16.02 -32.03 24.62
C ASP A 175 -17.39 -31.62 25.20
N PRO A 176 -18.19 -32.58 25.72
CA PRO A 176 -19.52 -32.30 26.24
C PRO A 176 -19.54 -31.30 27.41
N TYR A 177 -18.42 -31.16 28.14
CA TYR A 177 -18.28 -30.22 29.25
C TYR A 177 -18.29 -28.75 28.81
N LEU A 178 -18.09 -28.47 27.52
CA LEU A 178 -18.19 -27.12 26.96
C LEU A 178 -19.65 -26.69 26.72
N ILE A 179 -20.60 -27.64 26.76
CA ILE A 179 -22.03 -27.36 26.59
C ILE A 179 -22.63 -26.90 27.90
N ALA A 180 -23.38 -25.81 27.84
CA ALA A 180 -24.12 -25.31 28.98
C ALA A 180 -25.18 -26.35 29.37
N SER A 181 -24.93 -27.05 30.47
CA SER A 181 -25.94 -27.88 31.11
C SER A 181 -27.12 -26.97 31.47
N ALA A 182 -28.33 -27.34 31.03
CA ALA A 182 -29.55 -26.61 31.35
C ALA A 182 -29.59 -26.30 32.84
N THR A 183 -29.58 -25.02 33.20
CA THR A 183 -29.62 -24.57 34.59
C THR A 183 -30.81 -25.26 35.28
N PRO A 184 -30.58 -26.05 36.34
CA PRO A 184 -31.68 -26.55 37.15
C PRO A 184 -32.50 -25.33 37.60
N GLY A 185 -33.80 -25.36 37.34
CA GLY A 185 -34.70 -24.21 37.39
C GLY A 185 -34.43 -23.28 38.57
N ALA A 186 -34.58 -21.98 38.30
CA ALA A 186 -34.50 -20.88 39.26
C ALA A 186 -34.82 -21.36 40.69
N ARG A 187 -33.82 -21.28 41.58
CA ARG A 187 -34.05 -21.47 43.01
C ARG A 187 -35.15 -20.49 43.40
N LYS A 188 -36.37 -21.02 43.62
CA LYS A 188 -37.47 -20.23 44.14
C LYS A 188 -36.96 -19.52 45.40
N PRO A 189 -37.24 -18.22 45.60
CA PRO A 189 -36.92 -17.55 46.85
C PRO A 189 -37.41 -18.43 47.99
N ASN A 190 -36.54 -18.69 48.96
CA ASN A 190 -36.92 -19.43 50.16
C ASN A 190 -38.12 -18.71 50.80
N PRO A 191 -39.31 -19.33 50.89
CA PRO A 191 -40.50 -18.67 51.45
C PRO A 191 -40.30 -18.26 52.92
N ALA A 192 -39.27 -18.78 53.60
CA ALA A 192 -38.94 -18.43 54.97
C ALA A 192 -38.18 -17.09 55.14
N GLN A 193 -37.71 -16.43 54.07
CA GLN A 193 -36.93 -15.18 54.17
C GLN A 193 -37.71 -13.89 53.85
N GLY A 194 -39.04 -13.97 53.77
CA GLY A 194 -39.88 -12.83 53.38
C GLY A 194 -41.03 -12.47 54.34
N GLN A 195 -41.18 -13.13 55.48
CA GLN A 195 -42.15 -12.72 56.51
C GLN A 195 -41.53 -11.71 57.49
N GLY A 196 -40.99 -10.63 56.95
CA GLY A 196 -40.63 -9.43 57.71
C GLY A 196 -41.42 -8.27 57.11
N ASN A 197 -42.64 -8.07 57.60
CA ASN A 197 -43.56 -7.03 57.14
C ASN A 197 -43.15 -5.65 57.66
N GLY A 198 -41.90 -5.25 57.41
CA GLY A 198 -41.38 -3.91 57.66
C GLY A 198 -40.95 -3.33 56.34
N ALA A 199 -41.72 -2.40 55.80
CA ALA A 199 -41.29 -1.60 54.66
C ALA A 199 -39.95 -0.94 55.03
N VAL A 200 -38.87 -1.35 54.37
CA VAL A 200 -37.57 -0.69 54.53
C VAL A 200 -37.75 0.72 54.00
N SER A 201 -37.57 1.72 54.86
CA SER A 201 -37.83 3.10 54.48
C SER A 201 -36.82 3.51 53.39
N ALA A 202 -37.22 4.41 52.51
CA ALA A 202 -36.31 4.94 51.49
C ALA A 202 -35.06 5.61 52.12
N ALA A 203 -35.12 6.01 53.39
CA ALA A 203 -33.98 6.51 54.17
C ALA A 203 -32.98 5.39 54.53
N ASP A 204 -33.46 4.20 54.89
CA ASP A 204 -32.61 3.05 55.19
C ASP A 204 -31.93 2.51 53.92
N VAL A 205 -32.65 2.53 52.78
CA VAL A 205 -32.09 2.17 51.47
C VAL A 205 -31.00 3.15 51.04
N GLN A 206 -31.19 4.46 51.29
CA GLN A 206 -30.18 5.48 50.99
C GLN A 206 -28.93 5.31 51.86
N GLN A 207 -29.09 5.15 53.19
CA GLN A 207 -27.94 4.96 54.09
C GLN A 207 -27.14 3.69 53.78
N HIS A 208 -27.82 2.62 53.39
CA HIS A 208 -27.14 1.39 53.00
C HIS A 208 -26.37 1.57 51.68
N ALA A 209 -26.96 2.26 50.70
CA ALA A 209 -26.33 2.53 49.40
C ALA A 209 -25.10 3.47 49.53
N GLU A 210 -25.18 4.48 50.42
CA GLU A 210 -24.03 5.35 50.74
C GLU A 210 -22.90 4.57 51.42
N LYS A 211 -23.23 3.67 52.36
CA LYS A 211 -22.23 2.81 53.04
C LYS A 211 -21.59 1.80 52.09
N SER A 212 -22.30 1.33 51.06
CA SER A 212 -21.78 0.40 50.05
C SER A 212 -21.13 1.08 48.84
N GLY A 213 -21.05 2.42 48.82
CA GLY A 213 -20.50 3.17 47.69
C GLY A 213 -21.34 3.13 46.40
N ASP A 214 -22.60 2.70 46.49
CA ASP A 214 -23.53 2.66 45.35
C ASP A 214 -24.24 4.01 45.19
N VAL A 215 -23.54 4.93 44.53
CA VAL A 215 -24.01 6.30 44.28
C VAL A 215 -25.30 6.31 43.44
N LYS A 216 -25.50 5.34 42.53
CA LYS A 216 -26.71 5.25 41.71
C LYS A 216 -27.90 4.75 42.53
N GLY A 217 -27.68 3.80 43.42
CA GLY A 217 -28.67 3.34 44.40
C GLY A 217 -29.11 4.47 45.34
N ALA A 218 -28.16 5.21 45.90
CA ALA A 218 -28.43 6.32 46.81
C ALA A 218 -29.26 7.44 46.13
N LEU A 219 -28.91 7.80 44.89
CA LEU A 219 -29.63 8.83 44.14
C LEU A 219 -31.08 8.43 43.83
N ARG A 220 -31.32 7.15 43.48
CA ARG A 220 -32.69 6.65 43.24
C ARG A 220 -33.53 6.65 44.50
N ALA A 221 -32.95 6.25 45.64
CA ALA A 221 -33.63 6.26 46.92
C ALA A 221 -33.98 7.69 47.36
N ALA A 222 -33.07 8.64 47.18
CA ALA A 222 -33.32 10.07 47.44
C ALA A 222 -34.42 10.65 46.53
N ALA A 223 -34.45 10.26 45.25
CA ALA A 223 -35.51 10.67 44.33
C ALA A 223 -36.89 10.14 44.76
N GLN A 224 -36.95 8.91 45.28
CA GLN A 224 -38.20 8.34 45.81
C GLN A 224 -38.68 9.07 47.07
N GLN A 225 -37.77 9.44 47.99
CA GLN A 225 -38.14 10.26 49.16
C GLN A 225 -38.72 11.61 48.75
N LEU A 226 -38.14 12.27 47.73
CA LEU A 226 -38.66 13.54 47.22
C LEU A 226 -40.06 13.40 46.59
N ILE A 227 -40.32 12.29 45.90
CA ILE A 227 -41.64 12.01 45.31
C ILE A 227 -42.67 11.75 46.41
N GLU A 228 -42.33 10.97 47.43
CA GLU A 228 -43.22 10.67 48.56
C GLU A 228 -43.50 11.92 49.42
N ALA A 229 -42.49 12.77 49.65
CA ALA A 229 -42.67 14.06 50.32
C ALA A 229 -43.58 15.01 49.52
N ARG A 230 -43.56 14.93 48.19
CA ARG A 230 -44.44 15.72 47.31
C ARG A 230 -45.87 15.19 47.25
N GLN A 231 -46.08 13.92 47.58
CA GLN A 231 -47.37 13.25 47.59
C GLN A 231 -48.07 13.25 48.97
N SER A 232 -47.43 13.82 50.00
CA SER A 232 -47.99 13.95 51.34
C SER A 232 -48.61 15.34 51.54
N PRO A 233 -49.91 15.57 51.24
CA PRO A 233 -50.58 16.80 51.62
C PRO A 233 -50.71 16.85 53.15
N THR A 234 -50.07 17.86 53.75
CA THR A 234 -50.40 18.33 55.10
C THR A 234 -51.89 18.63 55.20
N TYR A 235 -52.61 17.86 56.01
CA TYR A 235 -53.87 18.26 56.63
C TYR A 235 -53.58 18.83 58.01
#